data_AF-J4J0W7-F1
#
_entry.id   AF-J4J0W7-F1
#
_cell.length_a   1.000
_cell.length_b   1.000
_cell.length_c   1.000
_cell.angle_alpha   90.00
_cell.angle_beta   90.00
_cell.angle_gamma   90.00
#
_symmetry.space_group_name_H-M   'P 1'
#
loop_
_entity.id
_entity.type
_entity.pdbx_description
1 polymer ?
#
loop_
_entity_poly.entity_id
_entity_poly.type
_entity_poly.pdbx_seq_one_letter_code
_entity_poly.pdbx_strand_id
1 'polypeptide(L)'
;MKWEKILRKIENQIEAGIYPGASFAYYKDGEWKESYLGLSDPERGLKTETGLVYDLASVSKVVGVGTVLIFLWQQGKLDIDRPVTDFLPECDYSDITIRQLLTHATDLDPFIPNRDKLSAEELRETMFHLNRRNQPAILYSDVHFLLLGFLLEKIFNQDLDQIMEEQVLEPWGMTGTKFGPVEQAVPTVRGVEAGIIHDPKARLLGKHAGSAGLFSTVKDLQIFLEHYLKDDFAAELSRNFSPLDDKERSLAWNLEGAWLDHTGYTGTFIMWNREKQEAAIFLSNRTYEKDERAQWIVDRNQVMEMIRQEE
;
A
#
# COMPACT_ATOMS: atom_id res chain seq x y z
N MET A 1 14.19 4.34 24.91
CA MET A 1 14.18 2.86 25.12
C MET A 1 13.47 2.10 24.00
N LYS A 2 12.26 2.51 23.57
CA LYS A 2 11.52 1.84 22.48
C LYS A 2 12.25 1.92 21.14
N TRP A 3 12.69 3.12 20.76
CA TRP A 3 13.49 3.37 19.56
C TRP A 3 14.72 2.46 19.45
N GLU A 4 15.57 2.42 20.49
CA GLU A 4 16.79 1.60 20.45
C GLU A 4 16.48 0.10 20.33
N LYS A 5 15.42 -0.37 20.99
CA LYS A 5 14.98 -1.77 20.89
C LYS A 5 14.53 -2.12 19.47
N ILE A 6 13.76 -1.24 18.82
CA ILE A 6 13.30 -1.43 17.45
C ILE A 6 14.49 -1.45 16.48
N LEU A 7 15.41 -0.49 16.59
CA LEU A 7 16.62 -0.47 15.77
C LEU A 7 17.44 -1.74 15.96
N ARG A 8 17.64 -2.17 17.21
CA ARG A 8 18.36 -3.41 17.49
C ARG A 8 17.66 -4.63 16.88
N LYS A 9 16.33 -4.65 16.86
CA LYS A 9 15.56 -5.71 16.22
C LYS A 9 15.81 -5.73 14.71
N ILE A 10 15.79 -4.56 14.06
CA ILE A 10 16.05 -4.41 12.62
C ILE A 10 17.48 -4.83 12.29
N GLU A 11 18.47 -4.41 13.09
CA GLU A 11 19.87 -4.85 12.95
C GLU A 11 20.00 -6.37 13.03
N ASN A 12 19.41 -6.99 14.06
CA ASN A 12 19.44 -8.45 14.22
C ASN A 12 18.80 -9.17 13.02
N GLN A 13 17.76 -8.59 12.40
CA GLN A 13 17.11 -9.16 11.22
C GLN A 13 17.98 -9.04 9.96
N ILE A 14 18.72 -7.93 9.81
CA ILE A 14 19.71 -7.75 8.75
C ILE A 14 20.88 -8.72 8.93
N GLU A 15 21.42 -8.84 10.17
CA GLU A 15 22.49 -9.78 10.52
C GLU A 15 22.08 -11.24 10.26
N ALA A 16 20.79 -11.56 10.45
CA ALA A 16 20.22 -12.88 10.15
C ALA A 16 19.94 -13.11 8.65
N GLY A 17 20.19 -12.12 7.79
CA GLY A 17 19.97 -12.24 6.35
C GLY A 17 18.50 -12.33 5.92
N ILE A 18 17.59 -11.72 6.68
CA ILE A 18 16.17 -11.65 6.32
C ILE A 18 15.96 -10.66 5.18
N TYR A 19 16.66 -9.53 5.21
CA TYR A 19 16.71 -8.56 4.12
C TYR A 19 18.05 -7.81 4.15
N PRO A 20 18.57 -7.33 3.00
CA PRO A 20 19.87 -6.67 2.95
C PRO A 20 19.95 -5.31 3.67
N GLY A 21 18.88 -4.51 3.60
CA GLY A 21 18.85 -3.19 4.21
C GLY A 21 17.45 -2.64 4.39
N ALA A 22 17.32 -1.63 5.25
CA ALA A 22 16.06 -0.97 5.54
C ALA A 22 16.25 0.52 5.90
N SER A 23 15.34 1.34 5.40
CA SER A 23 15.10 2.70 5.88
C SER A 23 13.92 2.67 6.84
N PHE A 24 14.12 3.15 8.07
CA PHE A 24 13.11 3.18 9.11
C PHE A 24 12.90 4.62 9.60
N ALA A 25 11.66 5.05 9.69
CA ALA A 25 11.30 6.32 10.33
C ALA A 25 10.19 6.11 11.35
N TYR A 26 10.27 6.80 12.48
CA TYR A 26 9.28 6.75 13.55
C TYR A 26 8.92 8.16 14.00
N TYR A 27 7.63 8.45 14.05
CA TYR A 27 7.06 9.71 14.50
C TYR A 27 6.54 9.57 15.91
N LYS A 28 7.01 10.44 16.81
CA LYS A 28 6.51 10.57 18.17
C LYS A 28 6.83 11.97 18.69
N ASP A 29 5.98 12.50 19.57
CA ASP A 29 6.20 13.78 20.25
C ASP A 29 6.44 14.96 19.29
N GLY A 30 5.80 14.92 18.12
CA GLY A 30 5.89 15.99 17.12
C GLY A 30 7.08 15.90 16.16
N GLU A 31 7.96 14.91 16.31
CA GLU A 31 9.20 14.77 15.53
C GLU A 31 9.37 13.40 14.86
N TRP A 32 10.02 13.39 13.70
CA TRP A 32 10.48 12.17 13.04
C TRP A 32 11.90 11.83 13.45
N LYS A 33 12.15 10.54 13.74
CA LYS A 33 13.48 9.95 13.86
C LYS A 33 13.69 8.96 12.73
N GLU A 34 14.82 9.06 12.06
CA GLU A 34 15.18 8.22 10.91
C GLU A 34 16.40 7.36 11.22
N SER A 35 16.45 6.17 10.63
CA SER A 35 17.62 5.30 10.63
C SER A 35 17.70 4.53 9.32
N TYR A 36 18.92 4.41 8.80
CA TYR A 36 19.22 3.77 7.52
C TYR A 36 20.24 2.67 7.77
N LEU A 37 19.83 1.42 7.59
CA LEU A 37 20.62 0.25 8.00
C LEU A 37 20.88 -0.70 6.84
N GLY A 38 22.04 -1.35 6.85
CA GLY A 38 22.39 -2.37 5.86
C GLY A 38 22.71 -1.82 4.47
N LEU A 39 22.38 -2.60 3.44
CA LEU A 39 22.72 -2.34 2.04
C LEU A 39 21.46 -2.08 1.20
N SER A 40 21.50 -1.00 0.42
CA SER A 40 20.49 -0.70 -0.60
C SER A 40 20.74 -1.50 -1.88
N ASP A 41 22.01 -1.65 -2.25
CA ASP A 41 22.44 -2.48 -3.38
C ASP A 41 23.57 -3.41 -2.94
N PRO A 42 23.27 -4.68 -2.62
CA PRO A 42 24.27 -5.64 -2.17
C PRO A 42 25.31 -6.00 -3.24
N GLU A 43 24.98 -5.96 -4.53
CA GLU A 43 25.92 -6.27 -5.61
C GLU A 43 26.97 -5.18 -5.78
N ARG A 44 26.56 -3.92 -5.60
CA ARG A 44 27.46 -2.76 -5.67
C ARG A 44 28.06 -2.38 -4.32
N GLY A 45 27.61 -3.01 -3.23
CA GLY A 45 28.01 -2.66 -1.87
C GLY A 45 27.55 -1.28 -1.42
N LEU A 46 26.45 -0.76 -1.99
CA LEU A 46 25.89 0.54 -1.62
C LEU A 46 25.13 0.42 -0.30
N LYS A 47 25.39 1.37 0.61
CA LYS A 47 24.72 1.43 1.90
C LYS A 47 23.30 1.97 1.75
N THR A 48 22.43 1.57 2.66
CA THR A 48 21.16 2.25 2.84
C THR A 48 21.42 3.67 3.36
N GLU A 49 20.85 4.67 2.70
CA GLU A 49 21.04 6.08 3.02
C GLU A 49 19.78 6.89 2.75
N THR A 50 19.78 8.16 3.14
CA THR A 50 18.65 9.07 2.92
C THR A 50 18.42 9.36 1.44
N GLY A 51 17.17 9.63 1.06
CA GLY A 51 16.78 9.97 -0.31
C GLY A 51 16.57 8.78 -1.26
N LEU A 52 16.78 7.55 -0.79
CA LEU A 52 16.50 6.34 -1.58
C LEU A 52 15.01 6.19 -1.91
N VAL A 53 14.74 5.68 -3.11
CA VAL A 53 13.40 5.44 -3.65
C VAL A 53 13.11 3.94 -3.66
N TYR A 54 11.95 3.52 -3.16
CA TYR A 54 11.56 2.12 -3.02
C TYR A 54 10.26 1.79 -3.76
N ASP A 55 10.16 0.59 -4.35
CA ASP A 55 8.89 0.04 -4.81
C ASP A 55 7.96 -0.19 -3.60
N LEU A 56 6.85 0.53 -3.54
CA LEU A 56 5.91 0.45 -2.41
C LEU A 56 5.06 -0.82 -2.43
N ALA A 57 5.04 -1.55 -3.54
CA ALA A 57 4.11 -2.64 -3.78
C ALA A 57 2.70 -2.25 -3.35
N SER A 58 2.08 -3.01 -2.45
CA SER A 58 0.71 -2.76 -2.03
C SER A 58 0.50 -1.55 -1.12
N VAL A 59 1.55 -0.93 -0.54
CA VAL A 59 1.38 0.36 0.14
C VAL A 59 0.86 1.43 -0.84
N SER A 60 1.08 1.26 -2.14
CA SER A 60 0.48 2.11 -3.19
C SER A 60 -1.04 2.24 -3.09
N LYS A 61 -1.74 1.22 -2.56
CA LYS A 61 -3.20 1.22 -2.40
C LYS A 61 -3.66 2.38 -1.54
N VAL A 62 -3.04 2.54 -0.38
CA VAL A 62 -3.40 3.58 0.58
C VAL A 62 -2.80 4.93 0.19
N VAL A 63 -1.60 4.95 -0.39
CA VAL A 63 -0.96 6.19 -0.86
C VAL A 63 -1.72 6.82 -2.02
N GLY A 64 -2.21 6.00 -2.95
CA GLY A 64 -2.94 6.44 -4.13
C GLY A 64 -4.47 6.31 -3.98
N VAL A 65 -5.03 5.29 -4.64
CA VAL A 65 -6.47 5.07 -4.83
C VAL A 65 -7.29 5.23 -3.55
N GLY A 66 -6.82 4.66 -2.44
CA GLY A 66 -7.48 4.74 -1.15
C GLY A 66 -7.63 6.17 -0.66
N THR A 67 -6.57 6.98 -0.74
CA THR A 67 -6.61 8.39 -0.32
C THR A 67 -7.58 9.21 -1.16
N VAL A 68 -7.57 9.05 -2.49
CA VAL A 68 -8.50 9.78 -3.37
C VAL A 68 -9.95 9.41 -3.09
N LEU A 69 -10.26 8.13 -2.87
CA LEU A 69 -11.61 7.70 -2.53
C LEU A 69 -12.06 8.24 -1.16
N ILE A 70 -11.17 8.28 -0.18
CA ILE A 70 -11.46 8.87 1.14
C ILE A 70 -11.74 10.37 0.99
N PHE A 71 -10.97 11.11 0.17
CA PHE A 71 -11.26 12.52 -0.10
C PHE A 71 -12.64 12.72 -0.72
N LEU A 72 -12.98 11.96 -1.77
CA LEU A 72 -14.29 12.06 -2.40
C LEU A 72 -15.42 11.75 -1.43
N TRP A 73 -15.25 10.74 -0.58
CA TRP A 73 -16.22 10.38 0.44
C TRP A 73 -16.40 11.49 1.49
N GLN A 74 -15.29 12.00 2.06
CA GLN A 74 -15.32 13.07 3.06
C GLN A 74 -15.89 14.39 2.51
N GLN A 75 -15.68 14.65 1.22
CA GLN A 75 -16.25 15.82 0.53
C GLN A 75 -17.73 15.63 0.14
N GLY A 76 -18.33 14.46 0.41
CA GLY A 76 -19.70 14.14 -0.01
C GLY A 76 -19.88 13.99 -1.51
N LYS A 77 -18.78 13.85 -2.27
CA LYS A 77 -18.79 13.68 -3.73
C LYS A 77 -18.97 12.23 -4.16
N LEU A 78 -18.69 11.29 -3.28
CA LEU A 78 -18.87 9.86 -3.50
C LEU A 78 -19.56 9.21 -2.31
N ASP A 79 -20.70 8.59 -2.57
CA ASP A 79 -21.31 7.67 -1.61
C ASP A 79 -20.70 6.28 -1.79
N ILE A 80 -19.99 5.82 -0.76
CA ILE A 80 -19.27 4.53 -0.78
C ILE A 80 -20.21 3.33 -0.64
N ASP A 81 -21.48 3.54 -0.29
CA ASP A 81 -22.50 2.48 -0.25
C ASP A 81 -23.15 2.23 -1.62
N ARG A 82 -22.80 3.02 -2.65
CA ARG A 82 -23.25 2.79 -4.02
C ARG A 82 -22.60 1.55 -4.64
N PRO A 83 -23.32 0.83 -5.52
CA PRO A 83 -22.76 -0.22 -6.35
C PRO A 83 -21.59 0.26 -7.20
N VAL A 84 -20.59 -0.58 -7.37
CA VAL A 84 -19.48 -0.31 -8.31
C VAL A 84 -19.97 -0.18 -9.76
N THR A 85 -21.07 -0.87 -10.12
CA THR A 85 -21.66 -0.83 -11.46
C THR A 85 -22.26 0.51 -11.85
N ASP A 86 -22.46 1.42 -10.90
CA ASP A 86 -22.85 2.80 -11.20
C ASP A 86 -21.77 3.56 -11.99
N PHE A 87 -20.52 3.11 -11.90
CA PHE A 87 -19.35 3.70 -12.57
C PHE A 87 -18.71 2.73 -13.58
N LEU A 88 -18.80 1.43 -13.32
CA LEU A 88 -18.33 0.34 -14.16
C LEU A 88 -19.49 -0.56 -14.56
N PRO A 89 -20.42 -0.11 -15.44
CA PRO A 89 -21.60 -0.88 -15.85
C PRO A 89 -21.27 -2.22 -16.52
N GLU A 90 -20.01 -2.43 -16.92
CA GLU A 90 -19.48 -3.65 -17.50
C GLU A 90 -19.30 -4.79 -16.46
N CYS A 91 -19.28 -4.48 -15.15
CA CYS A 91 -19.11 -5.48 -14.09
C CYS A 91 -20.37 -6.35 -13.87
N ASP A 92 -20.18 -7.66 -13.67
CA ASP A 92 -21.29 -8.62 -13.43
C ASP A 92 -21.82 -8.64 -11.98
N TYR A 93 -21.20 -7.89 -11.07
CA TYR A 93 -21.48 -7.92 -9.63
C TYR A 93 -22.14 -6.63 -9.16
N SER A 94 -23.37 -6.39 -9.64
CA SER A 94 -24.20 -5.22 -9.34
C SER A 94 -24.55 -5.01 -7.85
N ASP A 95 -24.33 -6.02 -7.01
CA ASP A 95 -24.55 -5.96 -5.57
C ASP A 95 -23.30 -5.56 -4.77
N ILE A 96 -22.12 -5.51 -5.41
CA ILE A 96 -20.87 -5.13 -4.74
C ILE A 96 -20.73 -3.61 -4.70
N THR A 97 -20.61 -3.09 -3.47
CA THR A 97 -20.43 -1.66 -3.20
C THR A 97 -18.97 -1.23 -3.18
N ILE A 98 -18.74 0.07 -3.32
CA ILE A 98 -17.41 0.68 -3.19
C ILE A 98 -16.82 0.41 -1.79
N ARG A 99 -17.64 0.46 -0.73
CA ARG A 99 -17.25 0.13 0.65
C ARG A 99 -16.75 -1.30 0.76
N GLN A 100 -17.43 -2.27 0.15
CA GLN A 100 -16.99 -3.66 0.16
C GLN A 100 -15.65 -3.85 -0.53
N LEU A 101 -15.39 -3.14 -1.64
CA LEU A 101 -14.06 -3.17 -2.28
C LEU A 101 -12.99 -2.52 -1.39
N LEU A 102 -13.26 -1.34 -0.82
CA LEU A 102 -12.34 -0.61 0.07
C LEU A 102 -11.95 -1.40 1.33
N THR A 103 -12.84 -2.26 1.82
CA THR A 103 -12.64 -3.10 3.02
C THR A 103 -12.26 -4.53 2.68
N HIS A 104 -12.21 -4.88 1.39
CA HIS A 104 -12.07 -6.23 0.86
C HIS A 104 -13.13 -7.25 1.35
N ALA A 105 -14.32 -6.77 1.67
CA ALA A 105 -15.45 -7.52 2.21
C ALA A 105 -16.41 -7.97 1.10
N THR A 106 -15.88 -8.64 0.08
CA THR A 106 -16.66 -9.18 -1.05
C THR A 106 -16.71 -10.70 -0.98
N ASP A 107 -17.43 -11.32 -1.92
CA ASP A 107 -17.30 -12.74 -2.25
C ASP A 107 -16.52 -12.96 -3.56
N LEU A 108 -15.92 -11.93 -4.17
CA LEU A 108 -15.16 -12.09 -5.40
C LEU A 108 -13.98 -13.04 -5.18
N ASP A 109 -13.76 -13.95 -6.12
CA ASP A 109 -12.59 -14.81 -6.19
C ASP A 109 -11.48 -14.06 -6.96
N PRO A 110 -10.35 -13.74 -6.33
CA PRO A 110 -9.28 -13.02 -7.00
C PRO A 110 -8.47 -13.87 -7.99
N PHE A 111 -8.77 -15.17 -8.10
CA PHE A 111 -8.07 -16.06 -9.02
C PHE A 111 -8.43 -15.75 -10.48
N ILE A 112 -7.42 -15.31 -11.23
CA ILE A 112 -7.52 -15.08 -12.68
C ILE A 112 -6.70 -16.18 -13.40
N PRO A 113 -7.35 -17.08 -14.17
CA PRO A 113 -6.65 -18.15 -14.87
C PRO A 113 -5.76 -17.60 -15.99
N ASN A 114 -4.56 -18.16 -16.15
CA ASN A 114 -3.60 -17.76 -17.19
C ASN A 114 -3.27 -16.26 -17.23
N ARG A 115 -3.40 -15.53 -16.11
CA ARG A 115 -3.20 -14.07 -16.03
C ARG A 115 -1.89 -13.57 -16.66
N ASP A 116 -0.82 -14.36 -16.58
CA ASP A 116 0.50 -13.99 -17.11
C ASP A 116 0.58 -14.05 -18.65
N LYS A 117 -0.48 -14.51 -19.33
CA LYS A 117 -0.62 -14.55 -20.79
C LYS A 117 -1.60 -13.50 -21.33
N LEU A 118 -2.30 -12.79 -20.44
CA LEU A 118 -3.28 -11.78 -20.84
C LEU A 118 -2.57 -10.47 -21.21
N SER A 119 -3.13 -9.74 -22.16
CA SER A 119 -2.87 -8.31 -22.35
C SER A 119 -3.49 -7.49 -21.21
N ALA A 120 -3.11 -6.21 -21.09
CA ALA A 120 -3.69 -5.31 -20.11
C ALA A 120 -5.22 -5.15 -20.28
N GLU A 121 -5.70 -5.11 -21.52
CA GLU A 121 -7.12 -5.02 -21.84
C GLU A 121 -7.86 -6.31 -21.46
N GLU A 122 -7.33 -7.48 -21.82
CA GLU A 122 -7.93 -8.77 -21.45
C GLU A 122 -7.93 -8.98 -19.92
N LEU A 123 -6.87 -8.55 -19.22
CA LEU A 123 -6.82 -8.60 -17.77
C LEU A 123 -7.89 -7.71 -17.14
N ARG A 124 -8.07 -6.48 -17.65
CA ARG A 124 -9.12 -5.56 -17.20
C ARG A 124 -10.50 -6.15 -17.42
N GLU A 125 -10.78 -6.62 -18.63
CA GLU A 125 -12.06 -7.26 -18.97
C GLU A 125 -12.34 -8.46 -18.06
N THR A 126 -11.34 -9.31 -17.82
CA THR A 126 -11.49 -10.45 -16.91
C THR A 126 -11.83 -10.04 -15.48
N MET A 127 -11.37 -8.86 -15.02
CA MET A 127 -11.72 -8.36 -13.68
C MET A 127 -13.18 -7.90 -13.57
N PHE A 128 -13.83 -7.53 -14.67
CA PHE A 128 -15.26 -7.20 -14.68
C PHE A 128 -16.14 -8.44 -14.53
N HIS A 129 -15.60 -9.62 -14.84
CA HIS A 129 -16.32 -10.90 -14.87
C HIS A 129 -15.70 -11.97 -13.94
N LEU A 130 -15.23 -11.55 -12.75
CA LEU A 130 -14.63 -12.48 -11.78
C LEU A 130 -15.64 -13.51 -11.26
N ASN A 131 -15.15 -14.73 -11.03
CA ASN A 131 -15.91 -15.74 -10.30
C ASN A 131 -16.20 -15.28 -8.87
N ARG A 132 -17.24 -15.87 -8.27
CA ARG A 132 -17.62 -15.62 -6.88
C ARG A 132 -17.40 -16.87 -6.04
N ARG A 133 -16.94 -16.66 -4.81
CA ARG A 133 -16.85 -17.64 -3.74
C ARG A 133 -18.26 -17.92 -3.19
N ASN A 134 -18.39 -18.98 -2.41
CA ASN A 134 -19.69 -19.39 -1.86
C ASN A 134 -20.30 -18.39 -0.87
N GLN A 135 -19.48 -17.56 -0.22
CA GLN A 135 -19.93 -16.58 0.75
C GLN A 135 -18.98 -15.37 0.82
N PRO A 136 -19.48 -14.17 1.17
CA PRO A 136 -18.65 -13.01 1.45
C PRO A 136 -17.75 -13.24 2.67
N ALA A 137 -16.54 -12.69 2.61
CA ALA A 137 -15.58 -12.67 3.72
C ALA A 137 -14.52 -11.60 3.45
N ILE A 138 -13.90 -11.07 4.50
CA ILE A 138 -12.73 -10.20 4.32
C ILE A 138 -11.56 -11.03 3.76
N LEU A 139 -11.28 -10.82 2.47
CA LEU A 139 -10.16 -11.43 1.77
C LEU A 139 -9.34 -10.33 1.09
N TYR A 140 -8.21 -9.99 1.71
CA TYR A 140 -7.28 -9.04 1.11
C TYR A 140 -6.89 -9.46 -0.30
N SER A 141 -7.13 -8.57 -1.25
CA SER A 141 -6.93 -8.81 -2.67
C SER A 141 -6.56 -7.54 -3.42
N ASP A 142 -5.68 -7.67 -4.39
CA ASP A 142 -5.31 -6.59 -5.31
C ASP A 142 -6.44 -6.25 -6.30
N VAL A 143 -7.24 -7.22 -6.73
CA VAL A 143 -8.32 -7.01 -7.72
C VAL A 143 -9.32 -5.95 -7.25
N HIS A 144 -9.59 -5.88 -5.94
CA HIS A 144 -10.49 -4.86 -5.39
C HIS A 144 -9.96 -3.45 -5.64
N PHE A 145 -8.65 -3.24 -5.50
CA PHE A 145 -8.04 -1.93 -5.71
C PHE A 145 -7.77 -1.62 -7.19
N LEU A 146 -7.65 -2.64 -8.04
CA LEU A 146 -7.63 -2.45 -9.48
C LEU A 146 -8.98 -1.96 -9.99
N LEU A 147 -10.08 -2.57 -9.54
CA LEU A 147 -11.44 -2.12 -9.84
C LEU A 147 -11.70 -0.70 -9.34
N LEU A 148 -11.28 -0.39 -8.11
CA LEU A 148 -11.37 0.96 -7.55
C LEU A 148 -10.54 1.98 -8.35
N GLY A 149 -9.36 1.57 -8.86
CA GLY A 149 -8.56 2.39 -9.77
C GLY A 149 -9.33 2.71 -11.05
N PHE A 150 -9.88 1.70 -11.72
CA PHE A 150 -10.69 1.90 -12.94
C PHE A 150 -11.93 2.76 -12.70
N LEU A 151 -12.55 2.63 -11.51
CA LEU A 151 -13.65 3.48 -11.10
C LEU A 151 -13.22 4.95 -10.98
N LEU A 152 -12.05 5.24 -10.40
CA LEU A 152 -11.53 6.62 -10.34
C LEU A 152 -11.27 7.18 -11.75
N GLU A 153 -10.72 6.38 -12.67
CA GLU A 153 -10.52 6.80 -14.06
C GLU A 153 -11.84 7.18 -14.74
N LYS A 154 -12.93 6.47 -14.45
CA LYS A 154 -14.28 6.84 -14.94
C LYS A 154 -14.83 8.11 -14.29
N ILE A 155 -14.59 8.31 -12.98
CA ILE A 155 -15.05 9.51 -12.26
C ILE A 155 -14.35 10.78 -12.78
N PHE A 156 -13.04 10.71 -12.97
CA PHE A 156 -12.22 11.86 -13.36
C PHE A 156 -12.02 11.99 -14.88
N ASN A 157 -12.31 10.94 -15.65
CA ASN A 157 -12.03 10.86 -17.09
C ASN A 157 -10.55 11.17 -17.40
N GLN A 158 -9.66 10.60 -16.60
CA GLN A 158 -8.21 10.77 -16.63
C GLN A 158 -7.53 9.42 -16.36
N ASP A 159 -6.26 9.30 -16.75
CA ASP A 159 -5.43 8.16 -16.36
C ASP A 159 -5.11 8.20 -14.87
N LEU A 160 -5.02 7.03 -14.23
CA LEU A 160 -4.86 6.97 -12.79
C LEU A 160 -3.58 7.62 -12.26
N ASP A 161 -2.48 7.62 -13.02
CA ASP A 161 -1.25 8.34 -12.64
C ASP A 161 -1.47 9.85 -12.49
N GLN A 162 -2.17 10.47 -13.44
CA GLN A 162 -2.54 11.89 -13.40
C GLN A 162 -3.48 12.18 -12.24
N ILE A 163 -4.46 11.32 -11.98
CA ILE A 163 -5.38 11.49 -10.84
C ILE A 163 -4.57 11.47 -9.53
N MET A 164 -3.63 10.54 -9.38
CA MET A 164 -2.82 10.49 -8.15
C MET A 164 -1.95 11.74 -8.00
N GLU A 165 -1.33 12.19 -9.10
CA GLU A 165 -0.50 13.40 -9.12
C GLU A 165 -1.31 14.64 -8.69
N GLU A 166 -2.45 14.88 -9.34
CA GLU A 166 -3.27 16.08 -9.14
C GLU A 166 -4.03 16.07 -7.81
N GLN A 167 -4.49 14.91 -7.34
CA GLN A 167 -5.33 14.82 -6.15
C GLN A 167 -4.53 14.65 -4.87
N VAL A 168 -3.33 14.07 -4.92
CA VAL A 168 -2.55 13.70 -3.73
C VAL A 168 -1.12 14.24 -3.78
N LEU A 169 -0.35 13.88 -4.80
CA LEU A 169 1.10 14.05 -4.77
C LEU A 169 1.53 15.52 -4.91
N GLU A 170 1.01 16.25 -5.89
CA GLU A 170 1.31 17.68 -6.08
C GLU A 170 0.80 18.55 -4.92
N PRO A 171 -0.48 18.44 -4.47
CA PRO A 171 -0.99 19.26 -3.38
C PRO A 171 -0.22 19.08 -2.07
N TRP A 172 0.32 17.88 -1.82
CA TRP A 172 1.11 17.58 -0.63
C TRP A 172 2.61 17.76 -0.84
N GLY A 173 3.07 18.04 -2.07
CA GLY A 173 4.49 18.22 -2.37
C GLY A 173 5.32 16.94 -2.28
N MET A 174 4.71 15.78 -2.54
CA MET A 174 5.35 14.46 -2.57
C MET A 174 6.13 14.22 -3.88
N THR A 175 7.13 15.06 -4.14
CA THR A 175 7.87 15.11 -5.42
C THR A 175 8.79 13.89 -5.70
N GLY A 176 9.06 13.07 -4.70
CA GLY A 176 9.83 11.82 -4.82
C GLY A 176 8.94 10.60 -5.05
N THR A 177 7.62 10.77 -5.06
CA THR A 177 6.63 9.71 -5.25
C THR A 177 6.13 9.75 -6.67
N LYS A 178 6.09 8.61 -7.36
CA LYS A 178 5.54 8.50 -8.72
C LYS A 178 5.25 7.06 -9.11
N PHE A 179 4.46 6.87 -10.16
CA PHE A 179 4.35 5.58 -10.82
C PHE A 179 5.68 5.15 -11.47
N GLY A 180 5.98 3.87 -11.39
CA GLY A 180 7.13 3.27 -12.05
C GLY A 180 7.01 3.21 -13.58
N PRO A 181 8.12 2.95 -14.29
CA PRO A 181 9.42 2.57 -13.74
C PRO A 181 10.25 3.75 -13.17
N VAL A 182 11.16 3.46 -12.22
CA VAL A 182 12.07 4.45 -11.61
C VAL A 182 13.51 3.94 -11.56
N GLU A 183 14.32 4.23 -12.58
CA GLU A 183 15.67 3.66 -12.78
C GLU A 183 16.61 3.74 -11.56
N GLN A 184 16.49 4.79 -10.74
CA GLN A 184 17.34 5.00 -9.56
C GLN A 184 16.76 4.42 -8.26
N ALA A 185 15.71 3.60 -8.35
CA ALA A 185 15.15 2.94 -7.18
C ALA A 185 16.12 1.89 -6.61
N VAL A 186 15.91 1.55 -5.34
CA VAL A 186 16.57 0.42 -4.69
C VAL A 186 16.21 -0.87 -5.44
N PRO A 187 17.18 -1.70 -5.84
CA PRO A 187 16.91 -2.96 -6.53
C PRO A 187 15.99 -3.88 -5.71
N THR A 188 14.87 -4.28 -6.31
CA THR A 188 13.85 -5.07 -5.63
C THR A 188 14.14 -6.58 -5.66
N VAL A 189 14.76 -7.07 -6.75
CA VAL A 189 15.08 -8.48 -6.98
C VAL A 189 16.46 -8.55 -7.63
N ARG A 190 17.34 -9.42 -7.11
CA ARG A 190 18.67 -9.64 -7.68
C ARG A 190 18.58 -10.08 -9.15
N GLY A 191 19.41 -9.47 -10.00
CA GLY A 191 19.45 -9.78 -11.43
C GLY A 191 18.28 -9.22 -12.25
N VAL A 192 17.37 -8.47 -11.62
CA VAL A 192 16.33 -7.70 -12.31
C VAL A 192 16.74 -6.22 -12.27
N GLU A 193 16.53 -5.52 -13.39
CA GLU A 193 16.80 -4.09 -13.46
C GLU A 193 16.01 -3.31 -12.40
N ALA A 194 16.69 -2.36 -11.75
CA ALA A 194 16.11 -1.55 -10.69
C ALA A 194 14.97 -0.66 -11.22
N GLY A 195 13.99 -0.37 -10.37
CA GLY A 195 12.88 0.50 -10.76
C GLY A 195 11.75 -0.18 -11.53
N ILE A 196 11.88 -1.44 -11.90
CA ILE A 196 10.78 -2.21 -12.50
C ILE A 196 9.76 -2.56 -11.40
N ILE A 197 8.48 -2.27 -11.67
CA ILE A 197 7.35 -2.62 -10.80
C ILE A 197 7.38 -4.13 -10.51
N HIS A 198 7.43 -4.52 -9.24
CA HIS A 198 7.52 -5.92 -8.83
C HIS A 198 6.22 -6.71 -9.10
N ASP A 199 5.04 -6.14 -8.81
CA ASP A 199 3.77 -6.84 -8.98
C ASP A 199 3.47 -7.11 -10.47
N PRO A 200 3.24 -8.37 -10.88
CA PRO A 200 3.04 -8.70 -12.30
C PRO A 200 1.82 -8.02 -12.94
N LYS A 201 0.70 -7.89 -12.23
CA LYS A 201 -0.51 -7.25 -12.77
C LYS A 201 -0.31 -5.76 -12.87
N ALA A 202 0.30 -5.15 -11.87
CA ALA A 202 0.60 -3.72 -11.91
C ALA A 202 1.63 -3.39 -12.99
N ARG A 203 2.62 -4.26 -13.22
CA ARG A 203 3.56 -4.11 -14.33
C ARG A 203 2.86 -4.17 -15.69
N LEU A 204 1.89 -5.07 -15.84
CA LEU A 204 1.11 -5.21 -17.07
C LEU A 204 0.15 -4.03 -17.30
N LEU A 205 -0.54 -3.58 -16.25
CA LEU A 205 -1.49 -2.46 -16.30
C LEU A 205 -0.81 -1.09 -16.30
N GLY A 206 0.45 -1.02 -15.87
CA GLY A 206 1.23 0.22 -15.81
C GLY A 206 0.55 1.29 -14.97
N LYS A 207 0.40 2.49 -15.54
CA LYS A 207 -0.23 3.65 -14.90
C LYS A 207 -1.68 3.44 -14.47
N HIS A 208 -2.36 2.41 -14.97
CA HIS A 208 -3.76 2.09 -14.63
C HIS A 208 -3.88 1.20 -13.38
N ALA A 209 -2.75 0.81 -12.76
CA ALA A 209 -2.75 -0.13 -11.66
C ALA A 209 -3.07 0.51 -10.30
N GLY A 210 -4.32 0.39 -9.86
CA GLY A 210 -4.73 0.88 -8.52
C GLY A 210 -4.20 0.11 -7.31
N SER A 211 -3.57 -1.05 -7.51
CA SER A 211 -3.17 -1.95 -6.42
C SER A 211 -1.70 -1.90 -6.03
N ALA A 212 -0.82 -1.45 -6.91
CA ALA A 212 0.63 -1.37 -6.76
C ALA A 212 1.21 -0.52 -7.90
N GLY A 213 2.49 -0.18 -7.85
CA GLY A 213 3.18 0.53 -8.95
C GLY A 213 3.74 1.90 -8.57
N LEU A 214 3.40 2.43 -7.39
CA LEU A 214 4.04 3.63 -6.86
C LEU A 214 5.42 3.29 -6.27
N PHE A 215 6.35 4.19 -6.51
CA PHE A 215 7.64 4.27 -5.87
C PHE A 215 7.65 5.52 -5.00
N SER A 216 8.33 5.48 -3.85
CA SER A 216 8.39 6.63 -2.93
C SER A 216 9.67 6.64 -2.09
N THR A 217 9.90 7.77 -1.42
CA THR A 217 10.95 7.97 -0.43
C THR A 217 10.38 7.95 0.99
N VAL A 218 11.26 7.86 2.00
CA VAL A 218 10.88 8.08 3.40
C VAL A 218 10.30 9.48 3.58
N LYS A 219 10.94 10.50 3.02
CA LYS A 219 10.54 11.91 3.16
C LYS A 219 9.09 12.15 2.71
N ASP A 220 8.71 11.61 1.56
CA ASP A 220 7.35 11.79 1.05
C ASP A 220 6.32 11.02 1.87
N LEU A 221 6.68 9.83 2.35
CA LEU A 221 5.79 9.08 3.24
C LEU A 221 5.62 9.76 4.61
N GLN A 222 6.60 10.54 5.07
CA GLN A 222 6.44 11.35 6.28
C GLN A 222 5.37 12.42 6.07
N ILE A 223 5.45 13.16 4.96
CA ILE A 223 4.44 14.13 4.55
C ILE A 223 3.06 13.47 4.49
N PHE A 224 2.97 12.33 3.79
CA PHE A 224 1.75 11.55 3.67
C PHE A 224 1.15 11.18 5.04
N LEU A 225 1.95 10.59 5.94
CA LEU A 225 1.47 10.18 7.26
C LEU A 225 1.14 11.36 8.16
N GLU A 226 1.83 12.50 8.02
CA GLU A 226 1.47 13.72 8.73
C GLU A 226 0.08 14.24 8.36
N HIS A 227 -0.29 14.20 7.08
CA HIS A 227 -1.66 14.52 6.66
C HIS A 227 -2.68 13.59 7.31
N TYR A 228 -2.42 12.27 7.35
CA TYR A 228 -3.30 11.32 8.04
C TYR A 228 -3.39 11.53 9.56
N LEU A 229 -2.30 11.97 10.19
CA LEU A 229 -2.27 12.27 11.62
C LEU A 229 -3.01 13.56 11.98
N LYS A 230 -3.02 14.57 11.10
CA LYS A 230 -3.43 15.95 11.41
C LYS A 230 -4.76 16.34 10.77
N ASP A 231 -5.00 15.98 9.51
CA ASP A 231 -6.08 16.57 8.72
C ASP A 231 -7.42 15.88 8.97
N ASP A 232 -8.52 16.62 8.85
CA ASP A 232 -9.86 16.17 9.21
C ASP A 232 -10.37 15.00 8.37
N PHE A 233 -9.90 14.85 7.12
CA PHE A 233 -10.33 13.75 6.25
C PHE A 233 -10.06 12.36 6.85
N ALA A 234 -9.05 12.26 7.72
CA ALA A 234 -8.63 11.01 8.35
C ALA A 234 -9.19 10.80 9.76
N ALA A 235 -9.93 11.78 10.32
CA ALA A 235 -10.39 11.76 11.72
C ALA A 235 -11.26 10.53 12.05
N GLU A 236 -12.09 10.09 11.10
CA GLU A 236 -13.03 8.98 11.28
C GLU A 236 -12.49 7.64 10.81
N LEU A 237 -11.21 7.54 10.41
CA LEU A 237 -10.69 6.29 9.83
C LEU A 237 -10.38 5.23 10.89
N SER A 238 -10.19 5.59 12.17
CA SER A 238 -9.94 4.63 13.26
C SER A 238 -11.20 3.91 13.77
N ARG A 239 -12.13 3.56 12.87
CA ARG A 239 -13.34 2.79 13.17
C ARG A 239 -13.56 1.70 12.13
N ASN A 240 -14.41 0.73 12.45
CA ASN A 240 -14.77 -0.33 11.50
C ASN A 240 -15.70 0.21 10.40
N PHE A 241 -15.33 -0.01 9.15
CA PHE A 241 -16.14 0.25 7.95
C PHE A 241 -16.55 -1.03 7.23
N SER A 242 -16.05 -2.20 7.67
CA SER A 242 -16.47 -3.49 7.11
C SER A 242 -17.97 -3.69 7.33
N PRO A 243 -18.72 -4.14 6.31
CA PRO A 243 -20.10 -4.58 6.47
C PRO A 243 -20.21 -6.00 7.04
N LEU A 244 -19.09 -6.68 7.30
CA LEU A 244 -19.03 -8.04 7.83
C LEU A 244 -18.50 -8.05 9.27
N ASP A 245 -19.02 -8.99 10.07
CA ASP A 245 -18.66 -9.16 11.49
C ASP A 245 -17.41 -10.05 11.71
N ASP A 246 -16.77 -10.55 10.64
CA ASP A 246 -15.65 -11.51 10.72
C ASP A 246 -14.32 -10.86 11.12
N LYS A 247 -14.05 -9.65 10.61
CA LYS A 247 -12.85 -8.88 10.92
C LYS A 247 -13.12 -7.37 10.78
N GLU A 248 -12.43 -6.57 11.58
CA GLU A 248 -12.49 -5.12 11.43
C GLU A 248 -11.59 -4.64 10.28
N ARG A 249 -12.10 -3.69 9.49
CA ARG A 249 -11.33 -2.99 8.46
C ARG A 249 -11.76 -1.53 8.39
N SER A 250 -10.77 -0.66 8.21
CA SER A 250 -11.04 0.71 7.82
C SER A 250 -11.10 0.83 6.29
N LEU A 251 -11.46 2.01 5.78
CA LEU A 251 -11.42 2.28 4.34
C LEU A 251 -9.98 2.19 3.85
N ALA A 252 -9.68 1.26 2.95
CA ALA A 252 -8.35 0.95 2.40
C ALA A 252 -7.29 0.42 3.37
N TRP A 253 -7.38 0.76 4.64
CA TRP A 253 -6.41 0.41 5.67
C TRP A 253 -6.74 -0.91 6.38
N ASN A 254 -5.72 -1.63 6.84
CA ASN A 254 -5.91 -2.63 7.90
C ASN A 254 -6.18 -1.88 9.22
N LEU A 255 -7.06 -2.42 10.06
CA LEU A 255 -7.37 -1.87 11.38
C LEU A 255 -7.01 -2.90 12.45
N GLU A 256 -6.24 -2.49 13.45
CA GLU A 256 -5.87 -3.31 14.61
C GLU A 256 -5.88 -2.45 15.87
N GLY A 257 -6.99 -2.51 16.62
CA GLY A 257 -7.26 -1.54 17.68
C GLY A 257 -7.36 -0.13 17.09
N ALA A 258 -6.59 0.83 17.62
CA ALA A 258 -6.52 2.19 17.09
C ALA A 258 -5.42 2.39 16.01
N TRP A 259 -4.70 1.33 15.63
CA TRP A 259 -3.66 1.40 14.60
C TRP A 259 -4.23 1.12 13.22
N LEU A 260 -3.89 1.98 12.27
CA LEU A 260 -4.09 1.73 10.85
C LEU A 260 -2.74 1.42 10.21
N ASP A 261 -2.69 0.35 9.43
CA ASP A 261 -1.48 -0.06 8.73
C ASP A 261 -1.74 -0.58 7.32
N HIS A 262 -0.70 -0.55 6.50
CA HIS A 262 -0.69 -1.24 5.24
C HIS A 262 0.71 -1.78 4.95
N THR A 263 0.78 -3.02 4.45
CA THR A 263 2.04 -3.68 4.10
C THR A 263 2.19 -3.83 2.59
N GLY A 264 3.43 -3.90 2.13
CA GLY A 264 3.83 -4.09 0.74
C GLY A 264 4.63 -5.37 0.58
N TYR A 265 4.41 -6.06 -0.54
CA TYR A 265 5.10 -7.32 -0.83
C TYR A 265 6.62 -7.18 -0.86
N THR A 266 7.14 -6.05 -1.34
CA THR A 266 8.56 -5.77 -1.48
C THR A 266 9.29 -5.51 -0.16
N GLY A 267 8.55 -5.54 0.96
CA GLY A 267 9.10 -5.40 2.31
C GLY A 267 8.75 -4.08 2.98
N THR A 268 7.94 -3.26 2.33
CA THR A 268 7.51 -1.98 2.86
C THR A 268 6.33 -2.14 3.82
N PHE A 269 6.23 -1.25 4.80
CA PHE A 269 4.98 -0.99 5.51
C PHE A 269 4.95 0.45 6.00
N ILE A 270 3.73 0.97 6.15
CA ILE A 270 3.46 2.21 6.86
C ILE A 270 2.34 1.97 7.85
N MET A 271 2.39 2.65 8.99
CA MET A 271 1.34 2.57 10.00
C MET A 271 1.25 3.86 10.80
N TRP A 272 0.06 4.16 11.31
CA TRP A 272 -0.19 5.36 12.09
C TRP A 272 -1.29 5.14 13.11
N ASN A 273 -1.26 5.95 14.16
CA ASN A 273 -2.24 6.01 15.23
C ASN A 273 -2.49 7.47 15.56
N ARG A 274 -3.69 7.96 15.22
CA ARG A 274 -4.09 9.35 15.41
C ARG A 274 -4.14 9.75 16.88
N GLU A 275 -4.71 8.91 17.73
CA GLU A 275 -4.91 9.20 19.15
C GLU A 275 -3.56 9.33 19.88
N LYS A 276 -2.62 8.44 19.54
CA LYS A 276 -1.27 8.44 20.13
C LYS A 276 -0.33 9.46 19.49
N GLN A 277 -0.74 10.08 18.37
CA GLN A 277 0.10 10.88 17.48
C GLN A 277 1.42 10.15 17.18
N GLU A 278 1.29 8.90 16.73
CA GLU A 278 2.41 8.01 16.40
C GLU A 278 2.30 7.53 14.96
N ALA A 279 3.43 7.40 14.28
CA ALA A 279 3.49 6.77 12.96
C ALA A 279 4.84 6.10 12.73
N ALA A 280 4.87 5.13 11.82
CA ALA A 280 6.09 4.46 11.42
C ALA A 280 6.11 4.17 9.92
N ILE A 281 7.31 4.26 9.35
CA ILE A 281 7.61 3.93 7.96
C ILE A 281 8.76 2.95 7.99
N PHE A 282 8.61 1.85 7.25
CA PHE A 282 9.67 0.88 7.06
C PHE A 282 9.74 0.53 5.58
N LEU A 283 10.87 0.82 4.94
CA LEU A 283 11.12 0.51 3.54
C LEU A 283 12.36 -0.38 3.44
N SER A 284 12.20 -1.59 2.91
CA SER A 284 13.32 -2.53 2.73
C SER A 284 13.35 -3.09 1.32
N ASN A 285 14.44 -3.78 1.00
CA ASN A 285 14.62 -4.58 -0.21
C ASN A 285 14.48 -6.08 0.10
N ARG A 286 13.46 -6.49 0.88
CA ARG A 286 13.39 -7.87 1.42
C ARG A 286 13.32 -8.96 0.37
N THR A 287 12.78 -8.64 -0.81
CA THR A 287 12.67 -9.60 -1.92
C THR A 287 13.95 -9.74 -2.74
N TYR A 288 15.02 -9.01 -2.39
CA TYR A 288 16.23 -8.94 -3.20
C TYR A 288 16.88 -10.31 -3.43
N GLU A 289 17.15 -11.05 -2.35
CA GLU A 289 17.79 -12.38 -2.44
C GLU A 289 16.78 -13.52 -2.61
N LYS A 290 15.64 -13.41 -1.93
CA LYS A 290 14.68 -14.49 -1.71
C LYS A 290 13.32 -13.93 -1.35
N ASP A 291 12.28 -14.74 -1.56
CA ASP A 291 10.94 -14.36 -1.12
C ASP A 291 10.66 -14.78 0.32
N GLU A 292 10.70 -16.09 0.65
CA GLU A 292 10.45 -16.62 2.00
C GLU A 292 9.25 -15.96 2.73
N ARG A 293 8.18 -15.66 1.97
CA ARG A 293 7.07 -14.78 2.39
C ARG A 293 6.46 -15.13 3.75
N ALA A 294 6.25 -16.42 4.02
CA ALA A 294 5.63 -16.87 5.28
C ALA A 294 6.48 -16.46 6.49
N GLN A 295 7.79 -16.64 6.40
CA GLN A 295 8.74 -16.24 7.45
C GLN A 295 8.86 -14.72 7.53
N TRP A 296 8.95 -14.03 6.38
CA TRP A 296 8.94 -12.56 6.34
C TRP A 296 7.75 -11.95 7.10
N ILE A 297 6.55 -12.51 6.96
CA ILE A 297 5.36 -12.02 7.68
C ILE A 297 5.58 -12.09 9.20
N VAL A 298 6.14 -13.20 9.70
CA VAL A 298 6.43 -13.37 11.14
C VAL A 298 7.46 -12.35 11.59
N ASP A 299 8.55 -12.19 10.85
CA ASP A 299 9.65 -11.30 11.21
C ASP A 299 9.24 -9.82 11.15
N ARG A 300 8.53 -9.40 10.10
CA ARG A 300 7.99 -8.05 9.98
C ARG A 300 7.02 -7.74 11.13
N ASN A 301 6.13 -8.68 11.46
CA ASN A 301 5.14 -8.46 12.51
C ASN A 301 5.78 -8.22 13.88
N GLN A 302 6.94 -8.83 14.18
CA GLN A 302 7.67 -8.53 15.41
C GLN A 302 8.07 -7.04 15.50
N VAL A 303 8.49 -6.42 14.39
CA VAL A 303 8.80 -4.98 14.36
C VAL A 303 7.54 -4.15 14.52
N MET A 304 6.46 -4.50 13.80
CA MET A 304 5.17 -3.80 13.90
C MET A 304 4.57 -3.89 15.31
N GLU A 305 4.62 -5.05 15.96
CA GLU A 305 4.16 -5.25 17.33
C GLU A 305 4.95 -4.41 18.33
N MET A 306 6.28 -4.32 18.17
CA MET A 306 7.11 -3.43 18.98
C MET A 306 6.75 -1.95 18.79
N ILE A 307 6.29 -1.56 17.60
CA ILE A 307 5.77 -0.20 17.33
C ILE A 307 4.43 0.00 18.03
N ARG A 308 3.53 -0.99 18.06
CA ARG A 308 2.20 -0.85 18.69
C ARG A 308 2.25 -0.81 20.21
N GLN A 309 3.26 -1.44 20.81
CA GLN A 309 3.45 -1.50 22.26
C GLN A 309 3.65 -0.11 22.86
N GLU A 310 3.08 0.09 24.05
CA GLU A 310 3.33 1.27 24.87
C GLU A 310 4.75 1.23 25.46
N GLU A 311 5.31 2.40 25.77
CA GLU A 311 6.66 2.51 26.35
C GLU A 311 6.76 1.97 27.78
#